data_AF-A0A962ZSU4-F1
#
_entry.id   AF-A0A962ZSU4-F1
#
_cell.length_a   1.000
_cell.length_b   1.000
_cell.length_c   1.000
_cell.angle_alpha   90.00
_cell.angle_beta   90.00
_cell.angle_gamma   90.00
#
_symmetry.space_group_name_H-M   'P 1'
#
loop_
_entity.id
_entity.type
_entity.pdbx_description
1 polymer ?
#
loop_
_entity_poly.entity_id
_entity_poly.type
_entity_poly.pdbx_seq_one_letter_code
_entity_poly.pdbx_strand_id
1 'polypeptide(L)'
;MLFGFALAFGLGARSLVSNLIAAHHLRDILEPGQDIRVGEYEGTVLEVSTTAIILDTPEGRTSLPASLYQEQAMVMLLQDGGNE
;
A
#
# COMPACT_ATOMS: atom_id res chain seq x y z
N MET A 1 -19.86 30.35 1.44
CA MET A 1 -18.54 30.06 2.03
C MET A 1 -18.36 28.59 2.41
N LEU A 2 -19.35 27.92 3.05
CA LEU A 2 -19.21 26.52 3.47
C LEU A 2 -18.91 25.54 2.32
N PHE A 3 -19.55 25.73 1.16
CA PHE A 3 -19.30 24.90 -0.03
C PHE A 3 -17.84 25.00 -0.53
N GLY A 4 -17.30 26.22 -0.63
CA GLY A 4 -15.92 26.44 -1.04
C GLY A 4 -14.92 25.81 -0.06
N PHE A 5 -15.21 25.89 1.25
CA PHE A 5 -14.41 25.21 2.26
C PHE A 5 -14.49 23.69 2.15
N ALA A 6 -15.70 23.13 1.96
CA ALA A 6 -15.89 21.69 1.81
C ALA A 6 -15.16 21.14 0.58
N LEU A 7 -15.19 21.85 -0.55
CA LEU A 7 -14.42 21.49 -1.75
C LEU A 7 -12.91 21.57 -1.51
N ALA A 8 -12.42 22.66 -0.94
CA ALA A 8 -10.99 22.81 -0.66
C ALA A 8 -10.49 21.69 0.29
N PHE A 9 -11.27 21.37 1.32
CA PHE A 9 -10.97 20.27 2.23
C PHE A 9 -10.99 18.92 1.51
N GLY A 10 -12.04 18.60 0.76
CA GLY A 10 -12.16 17.33 0.04
C GLY A 10 -11.02 17.12 -0.96
N LEU A 11 -10.65 18.17 -1.70
CA LEU A 11 -9.51 18.12 -2.63
C LEU A 11 -8.18 17.95 -1.88
N GLY A 12 -7.98 18.68 -0.79
CA GLY A 12 -6.76 18.58 0.03
C GLY A 12 -6.61 17.24 0.75
N ALA A 13 -7.72 16.63 1.18
CA ALA A 13 -7.73 15.37 1.92
C ALA A 13 -7.78 14.13 1.02
N ARG A 14 -8.08 14.27 -0.29
CA ARG A 14 -8.33 13.15 -1.22
C ARG A 14 -7.26 12.07 -1.15
N SER A 15 -5.98 12.44 -1.19
CA SER A 15 -4.88 11.46 -1.16
C SER A 15 -4.82 10.70 0.16
N LEU A 16 -4.99 11.39 1.30
CA LEU A 16 -4.98 10.74 2.61
C LEU A 16 -6.17 9.77 2.77
N VAL A 17 -7.36 10.18 2.33
CA VAL A 17 -8.57 9.34 2.38
C VAL A 17 -8.44 8.14 1.46
N SER A 18 -7.91 8.32 0.24
CA SER A 18 -7.67 7.22 -0.70
C SER A 18 -6.71 6.19 -0.10
N ASN A 19 -5.60 6.63 0.50
CA ASN A 19 -4.66 5.76 1.20
C ASN A 19 -5.27 5.05 2.40
N LEU A 20 -6.11 5.72 3.19
CA LEU A 20 -6.79 5.12 4.33
C LEU A 20 -7.72 3.97 3.91
N ILE A 21 -8.54 4.20 2.87
CA ILE A 21 -9.46 3.18 2.35
C ILE A 21 -8.68 2.01 1.74
N ALA A 22 -7.63 2.32 0.96
CA ALA A 22 -6.75 1.34 0.36
C ALA A 22 -6.08 0.44 1.41
N ALA A 23 -5.51 1.05 2.45
CA ALA A 23 -4.87 0.32 3.56
C ALA A 23 -5.87 -0.55 4.33
N HIS A 24 -7.11 -0.10 4.50
CA HIS A 24 -8.15 -0.91 5.14
C HIS A 24 -8.38 -2.23 4.38
N HIS A 25 -8.52 -2.17 3.06
CA HIS A 25 -8.71 -3.37 2.24
C HIS A 25 -7.46 -4.26 2.16
N LEU A 26 -6.27 -3.66 2.11
CA LEU A 26 -5.03 -4.43 2.04
C LEU A 26 -4.77 -5.28 3.28
N ARG A 27 -5.27 -4.90 4.46
CA ARG A 27 -5.11 -5.69 5.69
C ARG A 27 -5.77 -7.06 5.62
N ASP A 28 -6.74 -7.26 4.74
CA ASP A 28 -7.41 -8.54 4.53
C ASP A 28 -6.70 -9.41 3.47
N ILE A 29 -5.74 -8.84 2.73
CA ILE A 29 -5.09 -9.47 1.57
C ILE A 29 -3.60 -9.69 1.82
N LEU A 30 -2.96 -8.75 2.53
CA LEU A 30 -1.54 -8.74 2.83
C LEU A 30 -1.29 -9.14 4.28
N GLU A 31 -0.42 -10.11 4.44
CA GLU A 31 0.10 -10.57 5.72
C GLU A 31 1.60 -10.24 5.81
N PRO A 32 2.10 -9.83 7.00
CA PRO A 32 3.53 -9.70 7.23
C PRO A 32 4.29 -10.98 6.86
N GLY A 33 5.42 -10.83 6.18
CA GLY A 33 6.25 -11.93 5.68
C GLY A 33 5.97 -12.35 4.24
N GLN A 34 4.94 -11.81 3.58
CA GLN A 34 4.71 -12.04 2.16
C GLN A 34 5.65 -11.20 1.29
N ASP A 35 6.20 -11.81 0.24
CA ASP A 35 6.95 -11.08 -0.77
C ASP A 35 6.01 -10.54 -1.84
N ILE A 36 6.07 -9.24 -2.08
CA ILE A 36 5.24 -8.57 -3.08
C ILE A 36 6.08 -7.68 -3.98
N ARG A 37 5.55 -7.43 -5.18
CA ARG A 37 6.05 -6.39 -6.07
C ARG A 37 4.93 -5.42 -6.44
N VAL A 38 5.19 -4.12 -6.29
CA VAL A 38 4.30 -3.03 -6.72
C VAL A 38 5.11 -2.00 -7.48
N GLY A 39 4.87 -1.90 -8.78
CA GLY A 39 5.72 -1.08 -9.65
C GLY A 39 7.16 -1.59 -9.66
N GLU A 40 8.09 -0.70 -9.36
CA GLU A 40 9.54 -0.98 -9.28
C GLU A 40 9.96 -1.51 -7.89
N TYR A 41 9.06 -1.49 -6.90
CA TYR A 41 9.37 -1.90 -5.53
C TYR A 41 9.08 -3.37 -5.33
N GLU A 42 10.09 -4.13 -4.94
CA GLU A 42 10.00 -5.55 -4.61
C GLU A 42 10.60 -5.79 -3.22
N GLY A 43 9.89 -6.54 -2.38
CA GLY A 43 10.36 -6.84 -1.03
C GLY A 43 9.31 -7.53 -0.16
N THR A 44 9.69 -7.76 1.10
CA THR A 44 8.86 -8.46 2.08
C THR A 44 7.98 -7.48 2.84
N VAL A 45 6.68 -7.76 2.93
CA VAL A 45 5.75 -6.96 3.72
C VAL A 45 6.11 -7.05 5.20
N LEU A 46 6.40 -5.92 5.82
CA LEU A 46 6.60 -5.81 7.27
C LEU A 46 5.27 -5.53 7.98
N GLU A 47 4.49 -4.58 7.46
CA GLU A 47 3.16 -4.27 7.96
C GLU A 47 2.34 -3.44 6.97
N VAL A 48 1.02 -3.40 7.18
CA VAL A 48 0.13 -2.40 6.59
C VAL A 48 -0.22 -1.39 7.68
N SER A 49 0.35 -0.19 7.59
CA SER A 49 0.06 0.94 8.48
C SER A 49 -1.30 1.58 8.14
N THR A 50 -1.69 2.65 8.82
CA THR A 50 -2.98 3.33 8.58
C THR A 50 -3.13 3.84 7.14
N THR A 51 -2.03 4.18 6.45
CA THR A 51 -2.08 4.80 5.11
C THR A 51 -1.01 4.29 4.14
N ALA A 52 -0.18 3.34 4.55
CA ALA A 52 0.96 2.87 3.76
C ALA A 52 1.25 1.38 3.99
N ILE A 53 1.85 0.76 2.99
CA ILE A 53 2.48 -0.57 3.09
C ILE A 53 3.96 -0.34 3.40
N ILE A 54 4.47 -1.02 4.42
CA ILE A 54 5.90 -0.96 4.78
C ILE A 54 6.55 -2.24 4.28
N LEU A 55 7.53 -2.11 3.39
CA LEU A 55 8.31 -3.20 2.84
C LEU A 55 9.74 -3.20 3.40
N ASP A 56 10.30 -4.38 3.59
CA ASP A 56 11.74 -4.58 3.69
C ASP A 56 12.28 -4.84 2.28
N THR A 57 13.12 -3.92 1.80
CA THR A 57 13.66 -3.93 0.44
C THR A 57 15.20 -3.88 0.51
N PRO A 58 15.93 -4.16 -0.58
CA PRO A 58 17.39 -4.06 -0.60
C PRO A 58 17.93 -2.66 -0.22
N GLU A 59 17.12 -1.61 -0.40
CA GLU A 59 17.44 -0.22 -0.06
C GLU A 59 17.14 0.10 1.42
N GLY A 60 16.51 -0.82 2.14
CA GLY A 60 16.05 -0.70 3.51
C GLY A 60 14.52 -0.70 3.62
N ARG A 61 14.01 -0.11 4.70
CA ARG A 61 12.57 0.02 4.94
C ARG A 61 11.95 1.04 3.98
N THR A 62 11.08 0.57 3.10
CA THR A 62 10.43 1.37 2.07
C THR A 62 8.95 1.51 2.38
N SER A 63 8.47 2.75 2.44
CA SER A 63 7.06 3.08 2.72
C SER A 63 6.36 3.44 1.42
N LEU A 64 5.36 2.65 1.03
CA LEU A 64 4.57 2.86 -0.16
C LEU A 64 3.16 3.36 0.21
N PRO A 65 2.65 4.42 -0.43
CA PRO A 65 1.26 4.82 -0.26
C PRO A 65 0.34 3.62 -0.52
N ALA A 66 -0.58 3.33 0.40
CA ALA A 66 -1.45 2.18 0.25
C ALA A 66 -2.34 2.28 -1.00
N SER A 67 -2.66 3.48 -1.51
CA SER A 67 -3.42 3.62 -2.76
C SER A 67 -2.65 3.17 -4.01
N LEU A 68 -1.35 2.93 -3.92
CA LEU A 68 -0.50 2.60 -5.08
C LEU A 68 -0.95 1.33 -5.80
N TYR A 69 -1.46 0.31 -5.09
CA TYR A 69 -1.96 -0.93 -5.74
C TYR A 69 -3.23 -0.70 -6.58
N GLN A 70 -3.92 0.42 -6.39
CA GLN A 70 -5.09 0.78 -7.21
C GLN A 70 -4.67 1.43 -8.52
N GLU A 71 -3.47 1.99 -8.57
CA GLU A 71 -2.89 2.64 -9.75
C GLU A 71 -1.98 1.69 -10.54
N GLN A 72 -1.36 0.73 -9.84
CA GLN A 72 -0.40 -0.21 -10.40
C GLN A 72 -0.71 -1.64 -9.95
N ALA A 73 -0.42 -2.62 -10.82
CA ALA A 73 -0.58 -4.01 -10.46
C ALA A 73 0.34 -4.39 -9.29
N MET A 74 -0.26 -4.95 -8.24
CA MET A 74 0.46 -5.62 -7.16
C MET A 74 0.54 -7.12 -7.47
N VAL A 75 1.76 -7.65 -7.47
CA VAL A 75 2.02 -9.07 -7.70
C VAL A 75 2.43 -9.68 -6.36
N MET A 76 1.70 -10.69 -5.90
CA MET A 76 2.17 -11.56 -4.83
C MET A 76 3.16 -12.55 -5.43
N LEU A 77 4.39 -12.54 -4.93
CA LEU A 77 5.43 -13.47 -5.33
C LEU A 77 5.16 -14.77 -4.59
N LEU A 78 4.63 -15.75 -5.32
CA LEU A 78 4.45 -17.09 -4.76
C LEU A 78 5.83 -17.69 -4.58
N GLN A 79 6.14 -18.10 -3.35
CA GLN A 79 7.30 -18.94 -3.12
C GLN A 79 7.05 -20.25 -3.88
N ASP A 80 7.84 -20.50 -4.92
CA ASP A 80 7.78 -21.77 -5.64
C ASP A 80 7.95 -22.88 -4.60
N GLY A 81 6.90 -23.68 -4.43
CA GLY A 81 6.90 -24.85 -3.58
C GLY A 81 7.93 -25.85 -4.08
N GLY A 82 9.18 -25.66 -3.68
CA GLY A 82 10.31 -26.50 -4.01
C GLY A 82 11.17 -26.69 -2.77
N ASN A 83 10.83 -27.68 -1.94
CA ASN A 83 11.48 -28.98 -2.04
C ASN A 83 10.94 -29.94 -0.97
N GLU A 84 10.56 -31.12 -1.45
CA GLU A 84 10.42 -32.38 -0.72
C GLU A 84 11.73 -32.80 -0.03
#